data_AF-A0AAJ0A339-F1
#
_entry.id   AF-A0AAJ0A339-F1
#
_cell.length_a   1.000
_cell.length_b   1.000
_cell.length_c   1.000
_cell.angle_alpha   90.00
_cell.angle_beta   90.00
_cell.angle_gamma   90.00
#
_symmetry.space_group_name_H-M   'P 1'
#
loop_
_entity.id
_entity.type
_entity.pdbx_description
1 polymer ?
#
loop_
_entity_poly.entity_id
_entity_poly.type
_entity_poly.pdbx_seq_one_letter_code
_entity_poly.pdbx_strand_id
1 'polypeptide(L)'
;MTRVSVYSAALVAFVAATAMIIASITLPHWVTYTVTTAEGKEYSKHIGLHRSCSSGFNEPCQVFPTEELCSANGERYFCSMWRSVGFLASFSTILHLASIVTFLVIMGGGKYKRETGWTVLGGLLVFVAAIEFTLMGIVAYLYDNDEQFQVPGWGLDSSWILCTVSASISILCAAGLAISAFVLPPEEGYEFLNDPMP
;
A
#
# COMPACT_ATOMS: atom_id res chain seq x y z
N MET A 1 22.10 17.29 -12.24
CA MET A 1 21.07 17.13 -13.32
C MET A 1 20.54 15.71 -13.39
N THR A 2 21.38 14.67 -13.54
CA THR A 2 20.95 13.26 -13.60
C THR A 2 20.23 12.78 -12.34
N ARG A 3 20.72 13.14 -11.15
CA ARG A 3 20.05 12.80 -9.87
C ARG A 3 18.65 13.38 -9.79
N VAL A 4 18.44 14.62 -10.22
CA VAL A 4 17.12 15.27 -10.24
C VAL A 4 16.12 14.46 -11.08
N SER A 5 16.51 14.03 -12.29
CA SER A 5 15.66 13.19 -13.13
C SER A 5 15.26 11.86 -12.48
N VAL A 6 16.18 11.22 -11.74
CA VAL A 6 15.88 9.99 -10.99
C VAL A 6 14.86 10.25 -9.89
N TYR A 7 15.07 11.28 -9.06
CA TYR A 7 14.12 11.64 -8.00
C TYR A 7 12.76 12.04 -8.57
N SER A 8 12.71 12.76 -9.69
CA SER A 8 11.46 13.13 -10.36
C SER A 8 10.71 11.91 -10.91
N ALA A 9 11.40 10.97 -11.56
CA ALA A 9 10.79 9.74 -12.05
C ALA A 9 10.27 8.87 -10.90
N ALA A 10 11.07 8.72 -9.84
CA ALA A 10 10.68 8.00 -8.63
C ALA A 10 9.48 8.66 -7.93
N LEU A 11 9.42 9.99 -7.88
CA LEU A 11 8.28 10.70 -7.33
C LEU A 11 7.00 10.42 -8.14
N VAL A 12 7.05 10.50 -9.47
CA VAL A 12 5.86 10.25 -10.30
C VAL A 12 5.35 8.82 -10.09
N ALA A 13 6.25 7.84 -10.09
CA ALA A 13 5.89 6.44 -9.81
C ALA A 13 5.30 6.29 -8.39
N PHE A 14 5.88 6.96 -7.41
CA PHE A 14 5.42 6.88 -6.02
C PHE A 14 4.09 7.61 -5.77
N VAL A 15 3.80 8.69 -6.51
CA VAL A 15 2.48 9.33 -6.52
C VAL A 15 1.43 8.37 -7.09
N ALA A 16 1.76 7.65 -8.16
CA ALA A 16 0.88 6.61 -8.69
C ALA A 16 0.65 5.48 -7.67
N ALA A 17 1.70 5.00 -6.99
CA ALA A 17 1.56 4.02 -5.90
C ALA A 17 0.66 4.53 -4.77
N THR A 18 0.80 5.81 -4.39
CA THR A 18 -0.06 6.45 -3.38
C THR A 18 -1.53 6.47 -3.81
N ALA A 19 -1.81 6.74 -5.09
CA ALA A 19 -3.17 6.65 -5.61
C ALA A 19 -3.70 5.21 -5.59
N MET A 20 -2.85 4.21 -5.86
CA MET A 20 -3.22 2.80 -5.82
C MET A 20 -3.58 2.33 -4.40
N ILE A 21 -2.81 2.69 -3.37
CA ILE A 21 -3.16 2.32 -1.98
C ILE A 21 -4.45 3.00 -1.50
N ILE A 22 -4.67 4.27 -1.88
CA ILE A 22 -5.93 4.98 -1.58
C ILE A 22 -7.11 4.31 -2.29
N ALA A 23 -6.96 3.96 -3.58
CA ALA A 23 -7.98 3.24 -4.33
C ALA A 23 -8.26 1.87 -3.71
N SER A 24 -7.22 1.15 -3.32
CA SER A 24 -7.33 -0.15 -2.64
C SER A 24 -8.15 -0.04 -1.34
N ILE A 25 -7.96 1.01 -0.53
CA ILE A 25 -8.70 1.19 0.73
C ILE A 25 -10.16 1.58 0.50
N THR A 26 -10.42 2.41 -0.51
CA THR A 26 -11.75 2.98 -0.78
C THR A 26 -12.66 2.04 -1.56
N LEU A 27 -12.10 1.20 -2.43
CA LEU A 27 -12.85 0.26 -3.25
C LEU A 27 -13.08 -1.07 -2.48
N PRO A 28 -14.33 -1.57 -2.43
CA PRO A 28 -14.65 -2.79 -1.70
C PRO A 28 -14.28 -4.08 -2.45
N HIS A 29 -13.16 -4.10 -3.17
CA HIS A 29 -12.74 -5.18 -4.05
C HIS A 29 -11.47 -5.89 -3.53
N TRP A 30 -11.42 -6.17 -2.23
CA TRP A 30 -10.32 -6.98 -1.67
C TRP A 30 -10.57 -8.47 -1.88
N VAL A 31 -11.79 -8.90 -1.57
CA VAL A 31 -12.24 -10.27 -1.80
C VAL A 31 -13.64 -10.20 -2.39
N THR A 32 -13.86 -10.89 -3.50
CA THR A 32 -15.14 -10.91 -4.21
C THR A 32 -15.68 -12.32 -4.27
N TYR A 33 -16.98 -12.45 -4.04
CA TYR A 33 -17.74 -13.67 -4.23
C TYR A 33 -18.66 -13.50 -5.43
N THR A 34 -18.65 -14.44 -6.36
CA THR A 34 -19.57 -14.48 -7.50
C THR A 34 -20.10 -15.88 -7.72
N VAL A 35 -21.44 -16.02 -7.78
CA VAL A 35 -22.10 -17.29 -8.12
C VAL A 35 -23.30 -17.08 -9.02
N THR A 36 -23.46 -17.97 -9.99
CA THR A 36 -24.64 -18.06 -10.85
C THR A 36 -25.64 -19.03 -10.23
N THR A 37 -26.83 -18.56 -9.85
CA THR A 37 -27.89 -19.43 -9.33
C THR A 37 -28.47 -20.32 -10.43
N ALA A 38 -29.16 -21.41 -10.05
CA ALA A 38 -29.84 -22.30 -11.01
C ALA A 38 -30.92 -21.59 -11.86
N GLU A 39 -31.39 -20.42 -11.42
CA GLU A 39 -32.32 -19.55 -12.15
C GLU A 39 -31.60 -18.61 -13.15
N GLY A 40 -30.28 -18.69 -13.27
CA GLY A 40 -29.47 -17.85 -14.15
C GLY A 40 -29.21 -16.43 -13.63
N LYS A 41 -29.50 -16.15 -12.35
CA LYS A 41 -29.21 -14.85 -11.73
C LYS A 41 -27.81 -14.87 -11.11
N GLU A 42 -27.00 -13.87 -11.41
CA GLU A 42 -25.70 -13.68 -10.77
C GLU A 42 -25.85 -12.98 -9.43
N TYR A 43 -25.32 -13.59 -8.38
CA TYR A 43 -25.16 -12.97 -7.07
C TYR A 43 -23.69 -12.64 -6.86
N SER A 44 -23.37 -11.36 -6.67
CA SER A 44 -22.03 -10.92 -6.31
C SER A 44 -22.01 -10.23 -4.94
N LYS A 45 -20.96 -10.50 -4.16
CA LYS A 45 -20.66 -9.83 -2.90
C LYS A 45 -19.20 -9.38 -2.91
N HIS A 46 -18.98 -8.11 -2.65
CA HIS A 46 -17.68 -7.46 -2.67
C HIS A 46 -17.33 -7.04 -1.24
N ILE A 47 -16.20 -7.53 -0.73
CA ILE A 47 -15.68 -7.22 0.60
C ILE A 47 -14.48 -6.28 0.45
N GLY A 48 -14.56 -5.13 1.10
CA GLY A 48 -13.45 -4.23 1.35
C GLY A 48 -12.95 -4.26 2.79
N LEU A 49 -12.00 -3.39 3.11
CA LEU A 49 -11.44 -3.26 4.46
C LEU A 49 -12.46 -2.74 5.48
N HIS A 50 -13.32 -1.81 5.07
CA HIS A 50 -14.26 -1.10 5.96
C HIS A 50 -15.73 -1.27 5.59
N ARG A 51 -16.01 -1.75 4.37
CA ARG A 51 -17.37 -1.87 3.83
C ARG A 51 -17.49 -3.15 3.02
N SER A 52 -18.71 -3.68 2.97
CA SER A 52 -19.09 -4.75 2.05
C SER A 52 -20.35 -4.36 1.28
N CYS A 53 -20.43 -4.78 0.02
CA CYS A 53 -21.54 -4.45 -0.88
C CYS A 53 -22.01 -5.73 -1.59
N SER A 54 -23.31 -5.90 -1.81
CA SER A 54 -23.87 -7.05 -2.53
C SER A 54 -24.83 -6.61 -3.64
N SER A 55 -24.81 -7.28 -4.78
CA SER A 55 -25.62 -6.93 -5.97
C SER A 55 -27.01 -7.56 -6.01
N GLY A 56 -27.32 -8.52 -5.12
CA GLY A 56 -28.55 -9.32 -5.18
C GLY A 56 -29.76 -8.78 -4.39
N PHE A 57 -29.54 -7.82 -3.49
CA PHE A 57 -30.58 -7.18 -2.69
C PHE A 57 -30.33 -5.68 -2.79
N ASN A 58 -31.35 -4.84 -2.98
CA ASN A 58 -31.25 -3.37 -2.99
C ASN A 58 -30.87 -2.83 -1.59
N GLU A 59 -29.82 -3.39 -1.00
CA GLU A 59 -29.30 -3.17 0.33
C GLU A 59 -28.14 -2.17 0.20
N PRO A 60 -28.12 -1.08 0.97
CA PRO A 60 -26.99 -0.17 0.98
C PRO A 60 -25.73 -0.91 1.44
N CYS A 61 -24.56 -0.51 0.91
CA CYS A 61 -23.28 -1.07 1.38
C CYS A 61 -23.15 -0.92 2.90
N GLN A 62 -22.91 -2.04 3.58
CA GLN A 62 -22.85 -2.12 5.03
C GLN A 62 -21.41 -2.03 5.54
N VAL A 63 -21.25 -1.63 6.80
CA VAL A 63 -19.94 -1.60 7.47
C VAL A 63 -19.42 -3.02 7.63
N PHE A 64 -18.14 -3.23 7.36
CA PHE A 64 -17.47 -4.53 7.49
C PHE A 64 -16.19 -4.38 8.32
N PRO A 65 -15.88 -5.32 9.23
CA PRO A 65 -16.69 -6.47 9.66
C PRO A 65 -17.96 -6.05 10.42
N THR A 66 -19.06 -6.80 10.26
CA THR A 66 -20.34 -6.52 10.94
C THR A 66 -20.27 -6.85 12.43
N GLU A 67 -21.09 -6.18 13.25
CA GLU A 67 -21.10 -6.41 14.70
C GLU A 67 -21.52 -7.83 15.07
N GLU A 68 -22.45 -8.42 14.31
CA GLU A 68 -22.93 -9.79 14.49
C GLU A 68 -21.80 -10.80 14.26
N LEU A 69 -21.01 -10.62 13.19
CA LEU A 69 -19.85 -11.46 12.87
C LEU A 69 -18.78 -11.39 13.98
N CYS A 70 -18.63 -10.21 14.61
CA CYS A 70 -17.66 -10.01 15.68
C CYS A 70 -18.21 -10.24 17.11
N SER A 71 -19.44 -10.75 17.24
CA SER A 71 -20.10 -10.96 18.55
C SER A 71 -19.48 -12.12 19.34
N ALA A 72 -19.96 -12.36 20.57
CA ALA A 72 -19.38 -13.36 21.47
C ALA A 72 -19.43 -14.81 20.97
N ASN A 73 -20.36 -15.11 20.06
CA ASN A 73 -20.51 -16.42 19.42
C ASN A 73 -19.96 -16.43 17.98
N GLY A 74 -19.35 -15.33 17.53
CA GLY A 74 -18.80 -15.15 16.18
C GLY A 74 -17.27 -15.27 16.13
N GLU A 75 -16.71 -14.88 14.97
CA GLU A 75 -15.31 -15.07 14.63
C GLU A 75 -14.44 -13.91 15.10
N ARG A 76 -14.22 -13.83 16.42
CA ARG A 76 -13.42 -12.76 17.03
C ARG A 76 -12.00 -12.62 16.45
N TYR A 77 -11.38 -13.75 16.09
CA TYR A 77 -10.03 -13.78 15.51
C TYR A 77 -10.00 -13.12 14.13
N PHE A 78 -10.90 -13.52 13.22
CA PHE A 78 -11.07 -12.92 11.90
C PHE A 78 -11.28 -11.40 12.03
N CYS A 79 -12.23 -10.98 12.86
CA CYS A 79 -12.52 -9.56 13.07
C CYS A 79 -11.31 -8.77 13.59
N SER A 80 -10.53 -9.33 14.51
CA SER A 80 -9.34 -8.67 15.04
C SER A 80 -8.30 -8.49 13.93
N MET A 81 -7.99 -9.56 13.19
CA MET A 81 -7.01 -9.50 12.11
C MET A 81 -7.47 -8.54 11.00
N TRP A 82 -8.72 -8.62 10.56
CA TRP A 82 -9.25 -7.77 9.50
C TRP A 82 -9.21 -6.29 9.87
N ARG A 83 -9.57 -5.95 11.13
CA ARG A 83 -9.44 -4.57 11.63
C ARG A 83 -7.99 -4.11 11.70
N SER A 84 -7.05 -4.99 12.07
CA SER A 84 -5.62 -4.69 12.01
C SER A 84 -5.15 -4.39 10.60
N VAL A 85 -5.62 -5.12 9.58
CA VAL A 85 -5.32 -4.83 8.16
C VAL A 85 -5.84 -3.43 7.79
N GLY A 86 -7.08 -3.09 8.16
CA GLY A 86 -7.65 -1.75 7.95
C GLY A 86 -6.82 -0.62 8.58
N PHE A 87 -6.33 -0.85 9.81
CA PHE A 87 -5.44 0.09 10.49
C PHE A 87 -4.09 0.22 9.78
N LEU A 88 -3.45 -0.90 9.42
CA LEU A 88 -2.16 -0.91 8.74
C LEU A 88 -2.24 -0.23 7.36
N ALA A 89 -3.32 -0.43 6.62
CA ALA A 89 -3.53 0.23 5.32
C ALA A 89 -3.68 1.76 5.47
N SER A 90 -4.43 2.20 6.48
CA SER A 90 -4.56 3.63 6.82
C SER A 90 -3.22 4.23 7.24
N PHE A 91 -2.44 3.49 8.05
CA PHE A 91 -1.10 3.89 8.47
C PHE A 91 -0.13 3.98 7.29
N SER A 92 -0.16 2.99 6.37
CA SER A 92 0.63 3.03 5.12
C SER A 92 0.32 4.29 4.31
N THR A 93 -0.96 4.65 4.19
CA THR A 93 -1.37 5.86 3.46
C THR A 93 -0.75 7.13 4.06
N ILE A 94 -0.68 7.24 5.39
CA ILE A 94 -0.02 8.37 6.06
C ILE A 94 1.49 8.39 5.74
N LEU A 95 2.14 7.23 5.76
CA LEU A 95 3.56 7.11 5.43
C LEU A 95 3.84 7.42 3.95
N HIS A 96 2.93 7.07 3.05
CA HIS A 96 2.98 7.50 1.64
C HIS A 96 2.97 9.02 1.52
N LEU A 97 2.03 9.70 2.18
CA LEU A 97 1.97 11.17 2.17
C LEU A 97 3.24 11.79 2.77
N ALA A 98 3.76 11.24 3.89
CA ALA A 98 5.01 11.67 4.49
C ALA A 98 6.23 11.47 3.55
N SER A 99 6.23 10.37 2.79
CA SER A 99 7.26 10.09 1.79
C SER A 99 7.21 11.08 0.64
N ILE A 100 6.02 11.46 0.14
CA ILE A 100 5.86 12.50 -0.87
C ILE A 100 6.43 13.83 -0.37
N VAL A 101 6.12 14.23 0.88
CA VAL A 101 6.69 15.44 1.47
C VAL A 101 8.23 15.35 1.52
N THR A 102 8.76 14.18 1.87
CA THR A 102 10.21 13.95 1.91
C THR A 102 10.85 14.07 0.52
N PHE A 103 10.21 13.52 -0.53
CA PHE A 103 10.62 13.74 -1.92
C PHE A 103 10.69 15.23 -2.25
N LEU A 104 9.65 16.00 -1.93
CA LEU A 104 9.59 17.44 -2.22
C LEU A 104 10.68 18.22 -1.46
N VAL A 105 10.93 17.89 -0.19
CA VAL A 105 11.98 18.53 0.63
C VAL A 105 13.38 18.22 0.10
N ILE A 106 13.62 16.99 -0.37
CA ILE A 106 14.91 16.60 -0.96
C ILE A 106 15.13 17.32 -2.29
N MET A 107 14.12 17.32 -3.17
CA MET A 107 14.23 17.97 -4.48
C MET A 107 14.34 19.50 -4.39
N GLY A 108 13.51 20.13 -3.55
CA GLY A 108 13.55 21.58 -3.30
C GLY A 108 14.73 22.02 -2.43
N GLY A 109 15.47 21.06 -1.86
CA GLY A 109 16.68 21.31 -1.10
C GLY A 109 17.90 21.65 -1.97
N GLY A 110 19.02 21.96 -1.30
CA GLY A 110 20.33 22.03 -1.94
C GLY A 110 20.86 20.67 -2.36
N LYS A 111 21.97 20.63 -3.09
CA LYS A 111 22.56 19.38 -3.59
C LYS A 111 22.93 18.41 -2.47
N TYR A 112 23.30 18.92 -1.27
CA TYR A 112 23.58 18.11 -0.09
C TYR A 112 22.41 17.19 0.28
N LYS A 113 21.17 17.71 0.27
CA LYS A 113 19.97 16.90 0.57
C LYS A 113 19.69 15.86 -0.51
N ARG A 114 20.00 16.15 -1.79
CA ARG A 114 19.84 15.19 -2.90
C ARG A 114 20.88 14.07 -2.87
N GLU A 115 22.08 14.35 -2.39
CA GLU A 115 23.16 13.36 -2.29
C GLU A 115 23.00 12.44 -1.08
N THR A 116 22.54 12.97 0.05
CA THR A 116 22.46 12.20 1.31
C THR A 116 21.04 11.75 1.67
N GLY A 117 20.00 12.42 1.15
CA GLY A 117 18.61 12.19 1.55
C GLY A 117 18.01 10.85 1.10
N TRP A 118 18.66 10.14 0.17
CA TRP A 118 18.19 8.83 -0.30
C TRP A 118 18.13 7.79 0.81
N THR A 119 18.95 7.90 1.86
CA THR A 119 18.97 6.93 2.96
C THR A 119 17.69 7.01 3.79
N VAL A 120 17.28 8.23 4.15
CA VAL A 120 16.03 8.49 4.88
C VAL A 120 14.84 8.14 4.01
N LEU A 121 14.80 8.63 2.77
CA LEU A 121 13.70 8.37 1.86
C LEU A 121 13.60 6.89 1.50
N GLY A 122 14.70 6.25 1.12
CA GLY A 122 14.74 4.83 0.79
C GLY A 122 14.35 3.95 1.97
N GLY A 123 14.80 4.27 3.19
CA GLY A 123 14.37 3.56 4.39
C GLY A 123 12.87 3.68 4.65
N LEU A 124 12.30 4.88 4.46
CA LEU A 124 10.86 5.11 4.60
C LEU A 124 10.06 4.32 3.54
N LEU A 125 10.51 4.30 2.29
CA LEU A 125 9.88 3.53 1.20
C LEU A 125 9.91 2.02 1.43
N VAL A 126 11.02 1.49 1.96
CA VAL A 126 11.12 0.08 2.34
C VAL A 126 10.18 -0.23 3.50
N PHE A 127 10.08 0.66 4.48
CA PHE A 127 9.17 0.49 5.62
C PHE A 127 7.70 0.49 5.20
N VAL A 128 7.32 1.40 4.31
CA VAL A 128 5.99 1.42 3.65
C VAL A 128 5.70 0.08 3.00
N ALA A 129 6.60 -0.39 2.13
CA ALA A 129 6.41 -1.65 1.43
C ALA A 129 6.31 -2.85 2.39
N ALA A 130 7.07 -2.86 3.48
CA ALA A 130 6.99 -3.92 4.49
C ALA A 130 5.61 -3.98 5.15
N ILE A 131 5.01 -2.82 5.46
CA ILE A 131 3.64 -2.74 6.00
C ILE A 131 2.63 -3.26 4.99
N GLU A 132 2.74 -2.85 3.72
CA GLU A 132 1.83 -3.27 2.65
C GLU A 132 1.93 -4.76 2.34
N PHE A 133 3.14 -5.32 2.31
CA PHE A 133 3.29 -6.77 2.18
C PHE A 133 2.76 -7.53 3.40
N THR A 134 2.87 -6.96 4.60
CA THR A 134 2.32 -7.56 5.82
C THR A 134 0.80 -7.63 5.77
N LEU A 135 0.12 -6.52 5.44
CA LEU A 135 -1.34 -6.49 5.39
C LEU A 135 -1.88 -7.34 4.22
N MET A 136 -1.19 -7.36 3.08
CA MET A 136 -1.45 -8.27 1.96
C MET A 136 -1.37 -9.73 2.42
N GLY A 137 -0.29 -10.07 3.14
CA GLY A 137 -0.06 -11.41 3.66
C GLY A 137 -1.11 -11.85 4.67
N ILE A 138 -1.58 -10.95 5.53
CA ILE A 138 -2.67 -11.24 6.47
C ILE A 138 -3.97 -11.55 5.71
N VAL A 139 -4.33 -10.76 4.69
CA VAL A 139 -5.55 -11.01 3.91
C VAL A 139 -5.44 -12.32 3.14
N ALA A 140 -4.29 -12.62 2.53
CA ALA A 140 -4.07 -13.90 1.85
C ALA A 140 -4.16 -15.09 2.83
N TYR A 141 -3.56 -14.95 4.01
CA TYR A 141 -3.67 -15.95 5.07
C TYR A 141 -5.12 -16.21 5.49
N LEU A 142 -5.91 -15.13 5.71
CA LEU A 142 -7.32 -15.27 6.04
C LEU A 142 -8.11 -15.91 4.89
N TYR A 143 -7.85 -15.49 3.65
CA TYR A 143 -8.49 -16.08 2.47
C TYR A 143 -8.28 -17.60 2.37
N ASP A 144 -7.07 -18.09 2.69
CA ASP A 144 -6.76 -19.52 2.58
C ASP A 144 -7.20 -20.34 3.82
N ASN A 145 -7.28 -19.73 5.00
CA ASN A 145 -7.46 -20.46 6.27
C ASN A 145 -8.83 -20.26 6.93
N ASP A 146 -9.58 -19.22 6.57
CA ASP A 146 -10.86 -18.92 7.18
C ASP A 146 -12.01 -19.69 6.50
N GLU A 147 -12.88 -20.29 7.30
CA GLU A 147 -13.99 -21.13 6.80
C GLU A 147 -14.94 -20.34 5.90
N GLN A 148 -15.09 -19.02 6.11
CA GLN A 148 -15.95 -18.15 5.30
C GLN A 148 -15.53 -18.15 3.81
N PHE A 149 -14.23 -18.27 3.54
CA PHE A 149 -13.68 -18.16 2.19
C PHE A 149 -13.44 -19.51 1.51
N GLN A 150 -13.59 -20.63 2.23
CA GLN A 150 -13.49 -21.98 1.65
C GLN A 150 -14.67 -22.34 0.73
N VAL A 151 -15.76 -21.58 0.78
CA VAL A 151 -16.92 -21.78 -0.10
C VAL A 151 -16.52 -21.45 -1.56
N PRO A 152 -16.85 -22.31 -2.54
CA PRO A 152 -16.57 -22.03 -3.94
C PRO A 152 -17.19 -20.72 -4.42
N GLY A 153 -16.41 -19.88 -5.11
CA GLY A 153 -16.88 -18.61 -5.67
C GLY A 153 -16.19 -17.37 -5.09
N TRP A 154 -15.41 -17.51 -4.02
CA TRP A 154 -14.54 -16.44 -3.51
C TRP A 154 -13.25 -16.32 -4.32
N GLY A 155 -12.74 -15.10 -4.43
CA GLY A 155 -11.45 -14.80 -5.02
C GLY A 155 -10.89 -13.47 -4.53
N LEU A 156 -9.56 -13.38 -4.49
CA LEU A 156 -8.85 -12.12 -4.28
C LEU A 156 -9.08 -11.21 -5.50
N ASP A 157 -9.36 -9.93 -5.26
CA ASP A 157 -9.79 -9.00 -6.30
C ASP A 157 -8.87 -7.75 -6.35
N SER A 158 -9.24 -6.80 -7.20
CA SER A 158 -8.44 -5.71 -7.71
C SER A 158 -7.81 -4.84 -6.63
N SER A 159 -8.48 -4.58 -5.49
CA SER A 159 -7.91 -3.79 -4.40
C SER A 159 -6.69 -4.48 -3.78
N TRP A 160 -6.71 -5.81 -3.64
CA TRP A 160 -5.56 -6.57 -3.13
C TRP A 160 -4.37 -6.50 -4.10
N ILE A 161 -4.65 -6.57 -5.41
CA ILE A 161 -3.64 -6.43 -6.47
C ILE A 161 -3.05 -5.02 -6.47
N LEU A 162 -3.88 -3.97 -6.39
CA LEU A 162 -3.44 -2.58 -6.35
C LEU A 162 -2.51 -2.30 -5.17
N CYS A 163 -2.82 -2.86 -3.98
CA CYS A 163 -1.93 -2.75 -2.82
C CYS A 163 -0.59 -3.45 -3.07
N THR A 164 -0.60 -4.66 -3.66
CA THR A 164 0.63 -5.40 -3.98
C THR A 164 1.51 -4.66 -5.00
N VAL A 165 0.88 -4.05 -6.02
CA VAL A 165 1.58 -3.23 -7.01
C VAL A 165 2.15 -1.96 -6.37
N SER A 166 1.41 -1.29 -5.48
CA SER A 166 1.90 -0.14 -4.70
C SER A 166 3.17 -0.49 -3.90
N ALA A 167 3.14 -1.60 -3.17
CA ALA A 167 4.27 -2.07 -2.37
C ALA A 167 5.50 -2.35 -3.25
N SER A 168 5.27 -2.97 -4.40
CA SER A 168 6.32 -3.29 -5.37
C SER A 168 6.95 -2.04 -5.97
N ILE A 169 6.14 -1.04 -6.34
CA ILE A 169 6.65 0.26 -6.83
C ILE A 169 7.48 0.94 -5.74
N SER A 170 7.05 0.90 -4.48
CA SER A 170 7.78 1.49 -3.36
C SER A 170 9.17 0.87 -3.18
N ILE A 171 9.29 -0.46 -3.28
CA ILE A 171 10.59 -1.16 -3.27
C ILE A 171 11.45 -0.77 -4.48
N LEU A 172 10.88 -0.75 -5.68
CA LEU A 172 11.61 -0.38 -6.90
C LEU A 172 12.13 1.05 -6.83
N CYS A 173 11.34 1.99 -6.30
CA CYS A 173 11.76 3.36 -6.05
C CYS A 173 12.91 3.40 -5.03
N ALA A 174 12.82 2.67 -3.92
CA ALA A 174 13.89 2.61 -2.91
C ALA A 174 15.19 2.06 -3.51
N ALA A 175 15.11 0.97 -4.27
CA ALA A 175 16.25 0.35 -4.94
C ALA A 175 16.85 1.30 -6.00
N GLY A 176 16.02 1.94 -6.82
CA GLY A 176 16.45 2.90 -7.83
C GLY A 176 17.18 4.10 -7.22
N LEU A 177 16.67 4.64 -6.10
CA LEU A 177 17.32 5.72 -5.36
C LEU A 177 18.68 5.27 -4.79
N ALA A 178 18.74 4.10 -4.16
CA ALA A 178 19.98 3.55 -3.62
C ALA A 178 21.03 3.32 -4.72
N ILE A 179 20.65 2.67 -5.83
CA ILE A 179 21.54 2.44 -6.97
C ILE A 179 22.03 3.78 -7.54
N SER A 180 21.14 4.76 -7.69
CA SER A 180 21.52 6.09 -8.19
C SER A 180 22.53 6.79 -7.27
N ALA A 181 22.46 6.53 -5.96
CA ALA A 181 23.38 7.13 -5.01
C ALA A 181 24.81 6.60 -5.16
N PHE A 182 24.97 5.30 -5.42
CA PHE A 182 26.27 4.65 -5.56
C PHE A 182 26.87 4.75 -6.97
N VAL A 183 26.03 4.79 -8.01
CA VAL A 183 26.48 4.75 -9.41
C VAL A 183 26.72 6.14 -10.00
N LEU A 184 25.89 7.13 -9.62
CA LEU A 184 26.02 8.47 -10.20
C LEU A 184 27.13 9.26 -9.50
N PRO A 185 27.95 10.02 -10.25
CA PRO A 185 28.91 10.93 -9.63
C PRO A 185 28.20 11.96 -8.74
N PRO A 186 28.91 12.52 -7.74
CA PRO A 186 28.40 13.64 -6.95
C PRO A 186 28.07 14.84 -7.85
N GLU A 187 27.12 15.67 -7.46
CA GLU A 187 26.81 16.89 -8.21
C GLU A 187 27.96 17.88 -8.05
N GLU A 188 28.66 18.20 -9.15
CA GLU A 188 29.80 19.13 -9.15
C GLU A 188 29.47 20.48 -8.49
N GLY A 189 30.41 21.06 -7.74
CA GLY A 189 30.30 22.40 -7.16
C GLY A 189 30.03 22.47 -5.65
N TYR A 190 30.34 21.42 -4.90
CA TYR A 190 30.70 21.54 -3.48
C TYR A 190 32.21 21.36 -3.34
N GLU A 191 32.94 22.45 -3.11
CA GLU A 191 34.26 22.35 -2.49
C GLU A 191 34.04 22.12 -1.00
N PHE A 192 34.39 20.94 -0.51
CA PHE A 192 34.47 20.73 0.93
C PHE A 192 35.60 21.63 1.44
N LEU A 193 35.25 22.68 2.20
CA LEU A 193 36.23 23.47 2.92
C LEU A 193 36.93 22.51 3.89
N ASN A 194 38.26 22.43 3.81
CA ASN A 194 39.03 21.68 4.80
C ASN A 194 38.75 22.29 6.17
N ASP A 195 38.37 21.45 7.14
CA ASP A 195 38.33 21.89 8.53
C ASP A 195 39.72 22.43 8.92
N PRO A 196 39.79 23.56 9.65
CA PRO A 196 41.06 24.06 10.15
C PRO A 196 41.71 22.95 10.99
N MET A 197 42.90 22.52 10.59
CA MET A 197 43.67 21.51 11.34
C MET A 197 43.87 22.01 12.79
N PRO A 198 43.67 21.15 13.81
CA PRO A 198 43.90 21.49 15.20
C PRO A 198 45.37 21.77 15.54
#